data_AF-A0A450X3S0-F1
#
_entry.id   AF-A0A450X3S0-F1
#
_cell.length_a   1.000
_cell.length_b   1.000
_cell.length_c   1.000
_cell.angle_alpha   90.00
_cell.angle_beta   90.00
_cell.angle_gamma   90.00
#
_symmetry.space_group_name_H-M   'P 1'
#
loop_
_entity.id
_entity.type
_entity.pdbx_description
1 polymer ?
#
loop_
_entity_poly.entity_id
_entity_poly.type
_entity_poly.pdbx_seq_one_letter_code
_entity_poly.pdbx_strand_id
1 'polypeptide(L)'
;MIDFILNDRDVRASAPPGGVVLDFLRRSQRLAGIKEGCREGDCGACLVLVGEWSGDTVLYRPINSCLLPLAEIEGKHVITIEGPNDRGEGTPNPIRQAIVDEGATQCGYCTPGIILALTGFFLGNTRFEEKQAMAALGGNICRCTGYQSIKRAAARLCAIFPPSDLEDNKMPVGPLVEKGIVPPYFLQIPGRLRRLSVPDKSSIEISPRNTIVGGGTDLWVQRPDDLYEGDFTCVSRQRDLKGIRIENGHCHIGTATTFQEMEDSPVMRDPFPNIPKYFERIASRPIRYRATVGGNIVNASPIG
;
A
#
# COMPACT_ATOMS: atom_id res chain seq x y z
N MET A 1 -0.55 14.49 17.93
CA MET A 1 -1.81 14.10 17.25
C MET A 1 -1.48 13.70 15.83
N ILE A 2 -2.17 12.74 15.26
CA ILE A 2 -1.97 12.27 13.89
C ILE A 2 -3.29 12.43 13.15
N ASP A 3 -3.34 13.35 12.20
CA ASP A 3 -4.54 13.66 11.40
C ASP A 3 -4.48 12.91 10.07
N PHE A 4 -5.53 12.18 9.71
CA PHE A 4 -5.61 11.43 8.45
C PHE A 4 -7.07 11.11 8.10
N ILE A 5 -7.30 10.57 6.91
CA ILE A 5 -8.64 10.12 6.49
C ILE A 5 -8.70 8.60 6.65
N LEU A 6 -9.68 8.08 7.38
CA LEU A 6 -9.95 6.65 7.53
C LEU A 6 -11.27 6.28 6.84
N ASN A 7 -11.19 5.55 5.73
CA ASN A 7 -12.32 5.33 4.84
C ASN A 7 -12.95 6.69 4.48
N ASP A 8 -14.22 6.93 4.78
CA ASP A 8 -14.85 8.24 4.53
C ASP A 8 -14.76 9.24 5.70
N ARG A 9 -14.03 8.94 6.78
CA ARG A 9 -14.04 9.74 8.01
C ARG A 9 -12.71 10.45 8.25
N ASP A 10 -12.76 11.72 8.59
CA ASP A 10 -11.57 12.43 9.09
C ASP A 10 -11.29 11.97 10.53
N VAL A 11 -10.06 11.54 10.80
CA VAL A 11 -9.63 11.01 12.10
C VAL A 11 -8.45 11.79 12.62
N ARG A 12 -8.57 12.20 13.89
CA ARG A 12 -7.49 12.80 14.66
C ARG A 12 -7.13 11.84 15.80
N ALA A 13 -6.00 11.14 15.65
CA ALA A 13 -5.58 10.11 16.60
C ALA A 13 -4.61 10.67 17.66
N SER A 14 -4.88 10.33 18.92
CA SER A 14 -3.93 10.47 20.04
C SER A 14 -3.43 9.07 20.42
N ALA A 15 -2.37 8.62 19.76
CA ALA A 15 -1.75 7.32 19.98
C ALA A 15 -0.24 7.41 19.74
N PRO A 16 0.57 6.47 20.28
CA PRO A 16 2.01 6.48 20.09
C PRO A 16 2.37 6.41 18.59
N PRO A 17 3.29 7.26 18.10
CA PRO A 17 3.60 7.37 16.67
C PRO A 17 4.14 6.08 16.07
N GLY A 18 4.87 5.28 16.85
CA GLY A 18 5.41 3.99 16.41
C GLY A 18 4.43 2.81 16.53
N GLY A 19 3.27 3.04 17.17
CA GLY A 19 2.18 2.07 17.18
C GLY A 19 1.76 1.71 15.76
N VAL A 20 1.51 0.43 15.51
CA VAL A 20 1.18 -0.05 14.17
C VAL A 20 -0.29 0.16 13.83
N VAL A 21 -0.54 0.51 12.56
CA VAL A 21 -1.89 0.78 12.04
C VAL A 21 -2.84 -0.39 12.26
N LEU A 22 -2.36 -1.64 12.17
CA LEU A 22 -3.16 -2.84 12.45
C LEU A 22 -3.81 -2.79 13.83
N ASP A 23 -3.02 -2.54 14.88
CA ASP A 23 -3.50 -2.54 16.26
C ASP A 23 -4.43 -1.35 16.52
N PHE A 24 -4.09 -0.17 15.98
CA PHE A 24 -4.95 1.00 16.08
C PHE A 24 -6.33 0.77 15.44
N LEU A 25 -6.37 0.22 14.22
CA LEU A 25 -7.63 -0.05 13.52
C LEU A 25 -8.49 -1.06 14.27
N ARG A 26 -7.89 -2.16 14.75
CA ARG A 26 -8.63 -3.24 15.41
C ARG A 26 -9.06 -2.88 16.84
N ARG A 27 -8.15 -2.29 17.62
CA ARG A 27 -8.36 -2.05 19.06
C ARG A 27 -9.05 -0.72 19.32
N SER A 28 -8.62 0.35 18.66
CA SER A 28 -9.13 1.70 18.89
C SER A 28 -10.31 2.03 17.99
N GLN A 29 -10.23 1.70 16.69
CA GLN A 29 -11.32 1.99 15.73
C GLN A 29 -12.37 0.88 15.64
N ARG A 30 -12.13 -0.28 16.27
CA ARG A 30 -13.00 -1.47 16.24
C ARG A 30 -13.31 -1.99 14.83
N LEU A 31 -12.43 -1.70 13.86
CA LEU A 31 -12.50 -2.22 12.50
C LEU A 31 -11.82 -3.59 12.47
N ALA A 32 -12.62 -4.64 12.65
CA ALA A 32 -12.13 -6.01 12.80
C ALA A 32 -12.07 -6.79 11.49
N GLY A 33 -12.50 -6.20 10.36
CA GLY A 33 -12.42 -6.81 9.04
C GLY A 33 -10.98 -7.06 8.62
N ILE A 34 -10.06 -6.16 8.98
CA ILE A 34 -8.61 -6.38 8.85
C ILE A 34 -8.11 -7.41 9.86
N LYS A 35 -7.25 -8.32 9.40
CA LYS A 35 -6.83 -9.50 10.17
C LYS A 35 -5.35 -9.48 10.52
N GLU A 36 -5.02 -10.14 11.63
CA GLU A 36 -3.64 -10.37 12.07
C GLU A 36 -3.28 -11.83 11.77
N GLY A 37 -2.48 -12.06 10.71
CA GLY A 37 -2.02 -13.40 10.34
C GLY A 37 -0.63 -13.71 10.89
N CYS A 38 0.40 -13.16 10.25
CA CYS A 38 1.81 -13.43 10.57
C CYS A 38 2.51 -12.31 11.37
N ARG A 39 1.99 -11.08 11.33
CA ARG A 39 2.59 -9.85 11.93
C ARG A 39 3.99 -9.46 11.39
N GLU A 40 4.55 -10.18 10.42
CA GLU A 40 5.85 -9.87 9.79
C GLU A 40 5.76 -9.40 8.33
N GLY A 41 4.54 -9.12 7.83
CA GLY A 41 4.32 -8.58 6.49
C GLY A 41 4.15 -9.61 5.36
N ASP A 42 4.36 -10.89 5.63
CA ASP A 42 4.34 -11.94 4.61
C ASP A 42 2.96 -12.37 4.10
N CYS A 43 1.95 -12.46 4.97
CA CYS A 43 0.68 -13.11 4.62
C CYS A 43 -0.34 -12.21 3.91
N GLY A 44 -0.19 -10.89 3.99
CA GLY A 44 -1.14 -9.92 3.41
C GLY A 44 -2.55 -9.90 4.03
N ALA A 45 -2.81 -10.60 5.13
CA ALA A 45 -4.14 -10.59 5.79
C ALA A 45 -4.46 -9.23 6.46
N CYS A 46 -3.41 -8.48 6.78
CA CYS A 46 -3.45 -7.15 7.39
C CYS A 46 -3.39 -6.01 6.37
N LEU A 47 -3.75 -6.26 5.11
CA LEU A 47 -3.62 -5.25 4.07
C LEU A 47 -4.55 -4.06 4.32
N VAL A 48 -4.03 -2.86 4.07
CA VAL A 48 -4.79 -1.62 3.88
C VAL A 48 -4.37 -0.98 2.56
N LEU A 49 -5.20 -0.11 2.00
CA LEU A 49 -4.72 0.81 0.96
C LEU A 49 -4.36 2.14 1.61
N VAL A 50 -3.23 2.71 1.19
CA VAL A 50 -2.78 4.03 1.60
C VAL A 50 -2.75 4.92 0.38
N GLY A 51 -3.64 5.92 0.36
CA GLY A 51 -3.71 6.98 -0.62
C GLY A 51 -2.88 8.17 -0.18
N GLU A 52 -1.97 8.62 -1.04
CA GLU A 52 -1.20 9.85 -0.85
C GLU A 52 -1.41 10.81 -2.02
N TRP A 53 -1.39 12.10 -1.71
CA TRP A 53 -1.50 13.15 -2.72
C TRP A 53 -0.26 13.14 -3.63
N SER A 54 -0.46 13.04 -4.94
CA SER A 54 0.61 13.03 -5.95
C SER A 54 0.19 13.89 -7.15
N GLY A 55 0.76 15.09 -7.25
CA GLY A 55 0.41 16.05 -8.30
C GLY A 55 -1.06 16.47 -8.21
N ASP A 56 -1.85 16.09 -9.22
CA ASP A 56 -3.31 16.37 -9.30
C ASP A 56 -4.19 15.17 -8.93
N THR A 57 -3.60 14.04 -8.51
CA THR A 57 -4.31 12.80 -8.21
C THR A 57 -3.92 12.21 -6.85
N VAL A 58 -4.56 11.12 -6.47
CA VAL A 58 -4.23 10.33 -5.28
C VAL A 58 -3.68 8.99 -5.72
N LEU A 59 -2.44 8.71 -5.34
CA LEU A 59 -1.80 7.43 -5.58
C LEU A 59 -2.11 6.47 -4.43
N TYR A 60 -2.78 5.36 -4.73
CA TYR A 60 -3.10 4.33 -3.76
C TYR A 60 -2.13 3.16 -3.86
N ARG A 61 -1.57 2.75 -2.72
CA ARG A 61 -0.70 1.58 -2.62
C ARG A 61 -1.22 0.61 -1.56
N PRO A 62 -1.22 -0.71 -1.83
CA PRO A 62 -1.47 -1.71 -0.81
C PRO A 62 -0.27 -1.81 0.15
N ILE A 63 -0.54 -1.82 1.45
CA ILE A 63 0.47 -1.83 2.52
C ILE A 63 0.08 -2.80 3.62
N ASN A 64 1.04 -3.53 4.18
CA ASN A 64 0.84 -4.35 5.37
C ASN A 64 0.73 -3.44 6.62
N SER A 65 -0.48 -3.33 7.17
CA SER A 65 -0.71 -2.46 8.34
C SER A 65 -0.01 -2.94 9.61
N CYS A 66 0.44 -4.20 9.66
CA CYS A 66 1.15 -4.75 10.80
C CYS A 66 2.58 -4.20 10.96
N LEU A 67 3.15 -3.61 9.91
CA LEU A 67 4.47 -2.99 9.91
C LEU A 67 4.43 -1.48 9.67
N LEU A 68 3.23 -0.91 9.48
CA LEU A 68 3.02 0.49 9.15
C LEU A 68 2.80 1.28 10.45
N PRO A 69 3.73 2.15 10.87
CA PRO A 69 3.53 2.99 12.04
C PRO A 69 2.51 4.08 11.77
N LEU A 70 1.82 4.52 12.83
CA LEU A 70 0.85 5.60 12.76
C LEU A 70 1.47 6.92 12.27
N ALA A 71 2.73 7.19 12.61
CA ALA A 71 3.45 8.38 12.11
C ALA A 71 3.49 8.46 10.57
N GLU A 72 3.51 7.31 9.88
CA GLU A 72 3.60 7.29 8.41
C GLU A 72 2.27 7.61 7.71
N ILE A 73 1.12 7.57 8.41
CA ILE A 73 -0.20 7.81 7.81
C ILE A 73 -0.73 9.24 8.00
N GLU A 74 0.00 10.11 8.69
CA GLU A 74 -0.39 11.52 8.86
C GLU A 74 -0.59 12.21 7.49
N GLY A 75 -1.72 12.87 7.26
CA GLY A 75 -2.04 13.50 5.98
C GLY A 75 -2.30 12.53 4.84
N LYS A 76 -2.57 11.25 5.12
CA LYS A 76 -2.90 10.23 4.11
C LYS A 76 -4.34 9.75 4.21
N HIS A 77 -4.79 9.01 3.21
CA HIS A 77 -6.07 8.30 3.21
C HIS A 77 -5.83 6.81 3.42
N VAL A 78 -6.27 6.27 4.56
CA VAL A 78 -6.19 4.85 4.90
C VAL A 78 -7.54 4.19 4.62
N ILE A 79 -7.53 3.14 3.82
CA ILE A 79 -8.73 2.38 3.46
C ILE A 79 -8.61 0.95 4.00
N THR A 80 -9.61 0.55 4.77
CA THR A 80 -9.80 -0.81 5.28
C THR A 80 -10.83 -1.57 4.44
N ILE A 81 -11.08 -2.85 4.73
CA ILE A 81 -12.06 -3.65 3.99
C ILE A 81 -13.50 -3.11 4.13
N GLU A 82 -13.76 -2.40 5.23
CA GLU A 82 -15.00 -1.68 5.52
C GLU A 82 -15.12 -0.36 4.73
N GLY A 83 -14.07 0.08 4.03
CA GLY A 83 -14.08 1.33 3.25
C GLY A 83 -14.74 1.20 1.88
N PRO A 84 -14.37 0.19 1.06
CA PRO A 84 -15.08 -0.17 -0.16
C PRO A 84 -16.41 -0.82 0.23
N ASN A 85 -17.41 0.01 0.48
CA ASN A 85 -18.73 -0.44 0.85
C ASN A 85 -19.47 -1.10 -0.31
N ASP A 86 -20.47 -1.87 0.06
CA ASP A 86 -21.49 -2.37 -0.86
C ASP A 86 -22.24 -1.17 -1.46
N ARG A 87 -22.78 -1.33 -2.68
CA ARG A 87 -23.48 -0.29 -3.44
C ARG A 87 -24.89 0.02 -2.89
N GLY A 88 -25.06 -0.09 -1.58
CA GLY A 88 -26.35 -0.11 -0.88
C GLY A 88 -26.54 -1.41 -0.09
N GLU A 89 -27.64 -1.47 0.66
CA GLU A 89 -27.98 -2.63 1.48
C GLU A 89 -28.10 -3.90 0.62
N GLY A 90 -27.30 -4.91 0.96
CA GLY A 90 -27.32 -6.22 0.28
C GLY A 90 -26.73 -6.25 -1.14
N THR A 91 -26.18 -5.15 -1.68
CA THR A 91 -25.65 -5.11 -3.05
C THR A 91 -24.12 -5.03 -3.06
N PRO A 92 -23.40 -6.16 -3.10
CA PRO A 92 -21.94 -6.14 -3.02
C PRO A 92 -21.30 -5.36 -4.18
N ASN A 93 -20.17 -4.73 -3.92
CA ASN A 93 -19.35 -4.20 -5.01
C ASN A 93 -18.85 -5.34 -5.93
N PRO A 94 -18.44 -5.05 -7.18
CA PRO A 94 -18.08 -6.09 -8.15
C PRO A 94 -16.98 -7.02 -7.66
N ILE A 95 -16.01 -6.52 -6.90
CA ILE A 95 -14.91 -7.32 -6.36
C ILE A 95 -15.46 -8.36 -5.38
N ARG A 96 -16.29 -7.93 -4.43
CA ARG A 96 -16.96 -8.84 -3.48
C ARG A 96 -17.86 -9.85 -4.20
N GLN A 97 -18.64 -9.41 -5.17
CA GLN A 97 -19.51 -10.30 -5.95
C GLN A 97 -18.70 -11.36 -6.71
N ALA A 98 -17.60 -10.98 -7.37
CA ALA A 98 -16.75 -11.92 -8.08
C ALA A 98 -16.10 -12.94 -7.13
N ILE A 99 -15.73 -12.53 -5.91
CA ILE A 99 -15.21 -13.46 -4.90
C ILE A 99 -16.27 -14.49 -4.50
N VAL A 100 -17.52 -14.07 -4.36
CA VAL A 100 -18.65 -14.95 -4.03
C VAL A 100 -18.98 -15.89 -5.20
N ASP A 101 -19.19 -15.33 -6.40
CA ASP A 101 -19.58 -16.07 -7.61
C ASP A 101 -18.61 -17.20 -7.95
N GLU A 102 -17.31 -16.96 -7.79
CA GLU A 102 -16.26 -17.91 -8.19
C GLU A 102 -15.85 -18.89 -7.06
N GLY A 103 -16.47 -18.77 -5.88
CA GLY A 103 -16.06 -19.55 -4.70
C GLY A 103 -14.63 -19.22 -4.27
N ALA A 104 -14.22 -17.96 -4.39
CA ALA A 104 -12.87 -17.49 -4.06
C ALA A 104 -12.65 -17.26 -2.56
N THR A 105 -13.50 -17.82 -1.72
CA THR A 105 -13.42 -17.76 -0.26
C THR A 105 -13.86 -19.10 0.35
N GLN A 106 -13.20 -19.52 1.43
CA GLN A 106 -13.59 -20.68 2.23
C GLN A 106 -13.64 -20.28 3.71
N CYS A 107 -12.51 -20.36 4.43
CA CYS A 107 -12.44 -19.90 5.83
C CYS A 107 -12.63 -18.38 6.00
N GLY A 108 -12.48 -17.62 4.92
CA GLY A 108 -12.70 -16.17 4.89
C GLY A 108 -11.59 -15.30 5.48
N TYR A 109 -10.56 -15.89 6.10
CA TYR A 109 -9.57 -15.11 6.87
C TYR A 109 -8.69 -14.20 6.00
N CYS A 110 -8.22 -14.70 4.85
CA CYS A 110 -7.40 -13.92 3.91
C CYS A 110 -8.21 -13.03 2.96
N THR A 111 -9.53 -13.26 2.89
CA THR A 111 -10.44 -12.63 1.92
C THR A 111 -10.42 -11.09 1.99
N PRO A 112 -10.40 -10.45 3.17
CA PRO A 112 -10.27 -8.99 3.28
C PRO A 112 -9.01 -8.43 2.58
N GLY A 113 -7.87 -9.08 2.78
CA GLY A 113 -6.60 -8.67 2.15
C GLY A 113 -6.62 -8.84 0.64
N ILE A 114 -7.21 -9.94 0.14
CA ILE A 114 -7.38 -10.21 -1.29
C ILE A 114 -8.27 -9.15 -1.95
N ILE A 115 -9.41 -8.83 -1.32
CA ILE A 115 -10.32 -7.80 -1.84
C ILE A 115 -9.60 -6.45 -1.92
N LEU A 116 -8.88 -6.05 -0.88
CA LEU A 116 -8.14 -4.79 -0.89
C LEU A 116 -7.00 -4.78 -1.91
N ALA A 117 -6.29 -5.89 -2.11
CA ALA A 117 -5.26 -5.99 -3.14
C ALA A 117 -5.84 -5.80 -4.55
N LEU A 118 -6.99 -6.42 -4.84
CA LEU A 118 -7.72 -6.22 -6.11
C LEU A 118 -8.23 -4.79 -6.24
N THR A 119 -8.78 -4.19 -5.17
CA THR A 119 -9.19 -2.78 -5.19
C THR A 119 -8.01 -1.86 -5.48
N GLY A 120 -6.84 -2.12 -4.86
CA GLY A 120 -5.61 -1.39 -5.12
C GLY A 120 -5.09 -1.57 -6.55
N PHE A 121 -5.24 -2.76 -7.13
CA PHE A 121 -4.94 -3.02 -8.53
C PHE A 121 -5.80 -2.13 -9.45
N PHE A 122 -7.12 -2.07 -9.25
CA PHE A 122 -7.98 -1.23 -10.06
C PHE A 122 -7.69 0.27 -9.88
N LEU A 123 -7.40 0.71 -8.66
CA LEU A 123 -7.04 2.10 -8.40
C LEU A 123 -5.70 2.48 -9.05
N GLY A 124 -4.72 1.57 -9.05
CA GLY A 124 -3.34 1.83 -9.48
C GLY A 124 -3.04 1.58 -10.95
N ASN A 125 -4.00 1.14 -11.77
CA ASN A 125 -3.75 0.76 -13.17
C ASN A 125 -4.79 1.37 -14.11
N THR A 126 -4.38 1.64 -15.35
CA THR A 126 -5.26 2.06 -16.46
C THR A 126 -5.59 0.91 -17.42
N ARG A 127 -4.86 -0.21 -17.30
CA ARG A 127 -5.10 -1.46 -18.03
C ARG A 127 -5.34 -2.58 -17.04
N PHE A 128 -6.34 -3.40 -17.31
CA PHE A 128 -6.78 -4.45 -16.40
C PHE A 128 -6.52 -5.82 -17.03
N GLU A 129 -5.31 -6.34 -16.82
CA GLU A 129 -4.95 -7.68 -17.27
C GLU A 129 -4.94 -8.66 -16.08
N GLU A 130 -5.41 -9.89 -16.32
CA GLU A 130 -5.42 -10.96 -15.31
C GLU A 130 -4.03 -11.17 -14.72
N LYS A 131 -2.98 -11.15 -15.55
CA LYS A 131 -1.59 -11.32 -15.10
C LYS A 131 -1.19 -10.25 -14.08
N GLN A 132 -1.61 -9.00 -14.30
CA GLN A 132 -1.31 -7.89 -13.40
C GLN A 132 -2.15 -7.96 -12.12
N ALA A 133 -3.41 -8.38 -12.21
CA ALA A 133 -4.24 -8.64 -11.04
C ALA A 133 -3.65 -9.74 -10.15
N MET A 134 -3.17 -10.83 -10.75
CA MET A 134 -2.48 -11.90 -10.02
C MET A 134 -1.15 -11.45 -9.43
N ALA A 135 -0.39 -10.60 -10.13
CA ALA A 135 0.83 -10.00 -9.57
C ALA A 135 0.52 -9.10 -8.36
N ALA A 136 -0.60 -8.37 -8.38
CA ALA A 136 -1.04 -7.57 -7.23
C ALA A 136 -1.40 -8.42 -6.00
N LEU A 137 -1.84 -9.67 -6.22
CA LEU A 137 -2.13 -10.66 -5.18
C LEU A 137 -0.91 -11.42 -4.67
N GLY A 138 0.29 -11.18 -5.22
CA GLY A 138 1.51 -11.92 -4.85
C GLY A 138 1.92 -11.79 -3.38
N GLY A 139 1.36 -10.83 -2.64
CA GLY A 139 1.56 -10.66 -1.19
C GLY A 139 0.43 -11.21 -0.32
N ASN A 140 -0.53 -11.96 -0.87
CA ASN A 140 -1.68 -12.48 -0.13
C ASN A 140 -1.63 -14.01 -0.06
N ILE A 141 -1.47 -14.55 1.15
CA ILE A 141 -1.43 -16.00 1.36
C ILE A 141 -2.82 -16.55 1.67
N CYS A 142 -3.27 -17.53 0.88
CA CYS A 142 -4.46 -18.31 1.14
C CYS A 142 -4.11 -19.80 1.31
N ARG A 143 -4.51 -20.38 2.44
CA ARG A 143 -4.26 -21.80 2.73
C ARG A 143 -5.38 -22.74 2.27
N CYS A 144 -6.56 -22.21 1.97
CA CYS A 144 -7.77 -23.01 1.75
C CYS A 144 -8.14 -23.17 0.27
N THR A 145 -8.09 -22.10 -0.52
CA THR A 145 -8.68 -22.09 -1.88
C THR A 145 -7.80 -22.69 -2.96
N GLY A 146 -6.50 -22.88 -2.70
CA GLY A 146 -5.52 -23.27 -3.72
C GLY A 146 -5.37 -22.23 -4.85
N TYR A 147 -5.81 -20.99 -4.65
CA TYR A 147 -5.76 -19.84 -5.57
C TYR A 147 -6.52 -19.95 -6.90
N GLN A 148 -6.94 -21.13 -7.34
CA GLN A 148 -7.61 -21.25 -8.64
C GLN A 148 -8.94 -20.48 -8.69
N SER A 149 -9.75 -20.52 -7.63
CA SER A 149 -10.97 -19.72 -7.57
C SER A 149 -10.70 -18.21 -7.47
N ILE A 150 -9.64 -17.81 -6.76
CA ILE A 150 -9.20 -16.41 -6.70
C ILE A 150 -8.76 -15.92 -8.09
N LYS A 151 -8.03 -16.75 -8.84
CA LYS A 151 -7.61 -16.45 -10.20
C LYS A 151 -8.80 -16.27 -11.14
N ARG A 152 -9.82 -17.16 -11.07
CA ARG A 152 -11.05 -16.99 -11.84
C ARG A 152 -11.81 -15.71 -11.48
N ALA A 153 -11.87 -15.35 -10.19
CA ALA A 153 -12.46 -14.08 -9.75
C ALA A 153 -11.72 -12.88 -10.34
N ALA A 154 -10.38 -12.88 -10.31
CA ALA A 154 -9.56 -11.83 -10.91
C ALA A 154 -9.76 -11.75 -12.44
N ALA A 155 -9.82 -12.89 -13.14
CA ALA A 155 -10.08 -12.96 -14.57
C ALA A 155 -11.47 -12.40 -14.93
N ARG A 156 -12.50 -12.81 -14.19
CA ARG A 156 -13.88 -12.30 -14.33
C ARG A 156 -13.92 -10.79 -14.13
N LEU A 157 -13.23 -10.28 -13.11
CA LEU A 157 -13.11 -8.85 -12.85
C LEU A 157 -12.43 -8.13 -14.02
N CYS A 158 -11.30 -8.63 -14.54
CA CYS A 158 -10.65 -8.01 -15.70
C CYS A 158 -11.53 -8.06 -16.96
N ALA A 159 -12.36 -9.09 -17.13
CA ALA A 159 -13.27 -9.20 -18.28
C ALA A 159 -14.45 -8.21 -18.22
N ILE A 160 -14.95 -7.84 -17.04
CA ILE A 160 -16.00 -6.82 -16.90
C ILE A 160 -15.47 -5.38 -17.05
N PHE A 161 -14.16 -5.19 -16.97
CA PHE A 161 -13.48 -3.93 -17.24
C PHE A 161 -12.63 -4.05 -18.50
N PRO A 162 -13.20 -3.81 -19.70
CA PRO A 162 -12.41 -3.87 -20.92
C PRO A 162 -11.21 -2.92 -20.81
N PRO A 163 -10.06 -3.25 -21.44
CA PRO A 163 -8.93 -2.34 -21.53
C PRO A 163 -9.44 -0.99 -22.02
N SER A 164 -9.37 0.03 -21.18
CA SER A 164 -9.81 1.35 -21.58
C SER A 164 -8.75 1.97 -22.48
N ASP A 165 -9.16 2.62 -23.55
CA ASP A 165 -8.35 3.57 -24.32
C ASP A 165 -8.11 4.87 -23.51
N LEU A 166 -7.83 4.75 -22.20
CA LEU A 166 -7.37 5.87 -21.39
C LEU A 166 -5.94 6.19 -21.84
N GLU A 167 -5.84 7.00 -22.91
CA GLU A 167 -4.61 7.56 -23.44
C GLU A 167 -3.90 8.45 -22.40
N ASP A 168 -4.67 9.01 -21.46
CA ASP A 168 -4.15 9.83 -20.38
C ASP A 168 -3.78 8.96 -19.17
N ASN A 169 -2.49 8.97 -18.80
CA ASN A 169 -1.88 8.37 -17.61
C ASN A 169 -2.48 8.85 -16.24
N LYS A 170 -3.73 9.27 -16.19
CA LYS A 170 -4.43 9.73 -14.98
C LYS A 170 -5.29 8.60 -14.42
N MET A 171 -5.02 8.22 -13.16
CA MET A 171 -5.74 7.16 -12.45
C MET A 171 -7.26 7.38 -12.45
N PRO A 172 -8.09 6.40 -12.85
CA PRO A 172 -9.49 6.63 -13.22
C PRO A 172 -10.45 6.51 -12.03
N VAL A 173 -10.30 7.33 -10.99
CA VAL A 173 -11.21 7.27 -9.83
C VAL A 173 -12.68 7.47 -10.25
N GLY A 174 -12.95 8.37 -11.20
CA GLY A 174 -14.30 8.58 -11.76
C GLY A 174 -14.92 7.32 -12.38
N PRO A 175 -14.31 6.73 -13.42
CA PRO A 175 -14.79 5.49 -14.01
C PRO A 175 -14.93 4.33 -13.02
N LEU A 176 -14.03 4.22 -12.02
CA LEU A 176 -14.13 3.20 -10.98
C LEU A 176 -15.32 3.42 -10.03
N VAL A 177 -15.71 4.67 -9.78
CA VAL A 177 -16.93 5.01 -9.03
C VAL A 177 -18.18 4.70 -9.84
N GLU A 178 -18.23 5.06 -11.13
CA GLU A 178 -19.36 4.75 -12.02
C GLU A 178 -19.59 3.25 -12.14
N LYS A 179 -18.49 2.49 -12.21
CA LYS A 179 -18.49 1.03 -12.19
C LYS A 179 -18.50 0.47 -10.77
N GLY A 180 -18.76 1.30 -9.76
CA GLY A 180 -18.93 0.94 -8.35
C GLY A 180 -17.90 -0.02 -7.76
N ILE A 181 -16.64 0.06 -8.20
CA ILE A 181 -15.49 -0.62 -7.60
C ILE A 181 -15.11 0.06 -6.29
N VAL A 182 -15.16 1.39 -6.30
CA VAL A 182 -15.02 2.21 -5.12
C VAL A 182 -16.25 3.12 -4.96
N PRO A 183 -16.61 3.48 -3.73
CA PRO A 183 -17.77 4.33 -3.46
C PRO A 183 -17.56 5.80 -3.87
N PRO A 184 -18.65 6.59 -4.06
CA PRO A 184 -18.56 7.97 -4.53
C PRO A 184 -17.71 8.94 -3.71
N TYR A 185 -17.51 8.67 -2.41
CA TYR A 185 -16.69 9.55 -1.56
C TYR A 185 -15.23 9.65 -2.03
N PHE A 186 -14.73 8.67 -2.80
CA PHE A 186 -13.38 8.70 -3.37
C PHE A 186 -13.14 9.94 -4.24
N LEU A 187 -14.18 10.50 -4.88
CA LEU A 187 -14.11 11.74 -5.66
C LEU A 187 -13.74 12.96 -4.80
N GLN A 188 -14.02 12.92 -3.50
CA GLN A 188 -13.82 14.04 -2.58
C GLN A 188 -12.45 13.96 -1.86
N ILE A 189 -11.81 12.80 -1.87
CA ILE A 189 -10.52 12.55 -1.19
C ILE A 189 -9.42 13.52 -1.65
N PRO A 190 -9.21 13.79 -2.97
CA PRO A 190 -8.28 14.82 -3.43
C PRO A 190 -8.40 16.15 -2.67
N GLY A 191 -9.62 16.66 -2.53
CA GLY A 191 -9.89 17.92 -1.85
C GLY A 191 -9.62 17.86 -0.35
N ARG A 192 -9.90 16.72 0.29
CA ARG A 192 -9.65 16.51 1.72
C ARG A 192 -8.16 16.39 2.03
N LEU A 193 -7.41 15.62 1.24
CA LEU A 193 -5.96 15.47 1.43
C LEU A 193 -5.21 16.80 1.26
N ARG A 194 -5.62 17.64 0.30
CA ARG A 194 -5.06 19.00 0.16
C ARG A 194 -5.21 19.85 1.42
N ARG A 195 -6.28 19.68 2.21
CA ARG A 195 -6.49 20.37 3.48
C ARG A 195 -5.70 19.77 4.64
N LEU A 196 -5.31 18.51 4.53
CA LEU A 196 -4.49 17.78 5.51
C LEU A 196 -2.99 17.81 5.18
N SER A 197 -2.57 18.72 4.28
CA SER A 197 -1.18 18.88 3.86
C SER A 197 -0.23 18.95 5.06
N VAL A 198 0.60 17.93 5.21
CA VAL A 198 1.69 17.89 6.19
C VAL A 198 2.94 18.47 5.52
N PRO A 199 3.56 19.53 6.06
CA PRO A 199 4.80 20.06 5.52
C PRO A 199 5.90 18.98 5.51
N ASP A 200 6.75 19.00 4.48
CA ASP A 200 7.98 18.21 4.52
C ASP A 200 8.85 18.72 5.67
N LYS A 201 9.21 17.83 6.61
CA LYS A 201 10.14 18.18 7.69
C LYS A 201 11.53 18.35 7.07
N SER A 202 12.05 19.59 7.13
CA SER A 202 13.26 20.03 6.44
C SER A 202 14.58 19.64 7.11
N SER A 203 14.58 19.19 8.37
CA SER A 203 15.80 18.79 9.08
C SER A 203 15.66 17.42 9.74
N ILE A 204 16.54 16.48 9.37
CA ILE A 204 16.77 15.27 10.17
C ILE A 204 17.72 15.66 11.30
N GLU A 205 17.26 15.61 12.54
CA GLU A 205 18.18 15.63 13.68
C GLU A 205 18.67 14.21 13.94
N ILE A 206 19.90 13.92 13.52
CA ILE A 206 20.55 12.65 13.83
C ILE A 206 21.05 12.72 15.26
N SER A 207 20.50 11.89 16.14
CA SER A 207 20.98 11.71 17.51
C SER A 207 21.21 10.23 17.80
N PRO A 208 22.12 9.86 18.72
CA PRO A 208 22.34 8.46 19.09
C PRO A 208 21.10 7.75 19.66
N ARG A 209 20.08 8.50 20.08
CA ARG A 209 18.82 7.97 20.63
C ARG A 209 17.69 7.93 19.60
N ASN A 210 17.85 8.60 18.45
CA ASN A 210 16.83 8.71 17.41
C ASN A 210 17.09 7.67 16.31
N THR A 211 16.16 6.73 16.14
CA THR A 211 16.26 5.74 15.07
C THR A 211 15.82 6.34 13.73
N ILE A 212 16.71 6.33 12.73
CA ILE A 212 16.35 6.76 11.37
C ILE A 212 15.64 5.62 10.66
N VAL A 213 14.42 5.88 10.19
CA VAL A 213 13.54 4.88 9.59
C VAL A 213 13.29 5.23 8.13
N GLY A 214 13.71 4.35 7.22
CA GLY A 214 13.28 4.37 5.82
C GLY A 214 11.79 4.02 5.72
N GLY A 215 11.49 2.75 5.44
CA GLY A 215 10.11 2.23 5.52
C GLY A 215 9.89 1.16 6.57
N GLY A 216 10.85 0.93 7.48
CA GLY A 216 10.63 0.15 8.70
C GLY A 216 10.26 -1.33 8.53
N THR A 217 10.38 -1.91 7.33
CA THR A 217 9.91 -3.27 7.03
C THR A 217 10.62 -4.34 7.86
N ASP A 218 11.90 -4.16 8.18
CA ASP A 218 12.65 -5.02 9.09
C ASP A 218 12.55 -4.55 10.54
N LEU A 219 12.63 -3.23 10.76
CA LEU A 219 12.70 -2.64 12.10
C LEU A 219 11.46 -2.97 12.96
N TRP A 220 10.25 -2.92 12.38
CA TRP A 220 9.02 -3.26 13.11
C TRP A 220 8.84 -4.77 13.32
N VAL A 221 9.61 -5.61 12.62
CA VAL A 221 9.66 -7.06 12.91
C VAL A 221 10.64 -7.32 14.05
N GLN A 222 11.83 -6.72 14.00
CA GLN A 222 12.93 -7.02 14.92
C GLN A 222 12.78 -6.31 16.27
N ARG A 223 12.28 -5.07 16.28
CA ARG A 223 12.27 -4.18 17.45
C ARG A 223 10.95 -3.39 17.61
N PRO A 224 9.77 -4.04 17.57
CA PRO A 224 8.48 -3.34 17.63
C PRO A 224 8.27 -2.56 18.94
N ASP A 225 8.69 -3.13 20.08
CA ASP A 225 8.49 -2.49 21.40
C ASP A 225 9.34 -1.23 21.56
N ASP A 226 10.60 -1.27 21.09
CA ASP A 226 11.50 -0.12 21.13
C ASP A 226 10.97 1.05 20.29
N LEU A 227 10.30 0.76 19.18
CA LEU A 227 9.76 1.77 18.27
C LEU A 227 8.41 2.29 18.73
N TYR A 228 7.64 1.53 19.53
CA TYR A 228 6.28 1.89 19.95
C TYR A 228 6.23 3.24 20.67
N GLU A 229 7.11 3.45 21.66
CA GLU A 229 7.29 4.73 22.37
C GLU A 229 8.63 5.42 22.07
N GLY A 230 9.47 4.79 21.23
CA GLY A 230 10.80 5.29 20.92
C GLY A 230 10.82 6.57 20.10
N ASP A 231 11.96 7.24 20.13
CA ASP A 231 12.25 8.37 19.26
C ASP A 231 12.76 7.84 17.91
N PHE A 232 12.04 8.18 16.84
CA PHE A 232 12.41 7.80 15.49
C PHE A 232 12.02 8.87 14.48
N THR A 233 12.79 8.95 13.40
CA THR A 233 12.53 9.87 12.29
C THR A 233 12.31 9.09 11.01
N CYS A 234 11.08 9.15 10.48
CA CYS A 234 10.75 8.61 9.17
C CYS A 234 11.30 9.51 8.07
N VAL A 235 12.20 8.98 7.24
CA VAL A 235 12.75 9.69 6.08
C VAL A 235 12.00 9.42 4.78
N SER A 236 10.99 8.54 4.80
CA SER A 236 10.17 8.15 3.64
C SER A 236 9.37 9.29 3.00
N ARG A 237 9.30 10.48 3.63
CA ARG A 237 8.67 11.68 3.07
C ARG A 237 9.67 12.68 2.49
N GLN A 238 10.96 12.53 2.79
CA GLN A 238 11.95 13.51 2.37
C GLN A 238 12.27 13.37 0.89
N ARG A 239 11.81 14.35 0.12
CA ARG A 239 11.94 14.35 -1.35
C ARG A 239 13.39 14.31 -1.81
N ASP A 240 14.27 15.02 -1.12
CA ASP A 240 15.71 15.08 -1.46
C ASP A 240 16.43 13.73 -1.26
N LEU A 241 15.84 12.83 -0.47
CA LEU A 241 16.33 11.47 -0.26
C LEU A 241 15.66 10.44 -1.18
N LYS A 242 14.78 10.87 -2.10
CA LYS A 242 14.09 10.00 -3.05
C LYS A 242 14.59 10.18 -4.47
N GLY A 243 14.31 9.17 -5.29
CA GLY A 243 14.48 9.21 -6.72
C GLY A 243 15.82 8.69 -7.19
N ILE A 244 15.91 8.55 -8.51
CA ILE A 244 17.06 8.01 -9.21
C ILE A 244 17.41 8.98 -10.33
N ARG A 245 18.66 9.43 -10.39
CA ARG A 245 19.14 10.38 -11.40
C ARG A 245 20.52 10.01 -11.91
N ILE A 246 20.80 10.36 -13.16
CA ILE A 246 22.14 10.30 -13.73
C ILE A 246 22.75 11.71 -13.68
N GLU A 247 23.94 11.83 -13.10
CA GLU A 247 24.67 13.09 -12.99
C GLU A 247 26.15 12.81 -13.24
N ASN A 248 26.77 13.53 -14.18
CA ASN A 248 28.19 13.38 -14.54
C ASN A 248 28.64 11.92 -14.82
N GLY A 249 27.76 11.10 -15.41
CA GLY A 249 28.04 9.69 -15.71
C GLY A 249 27.85 8.73 -14.52
N HIS A 250 27.42 9.22 -13.36
CA HIS A 250 27.12 8.42 -12.17
C HIS A 250 25.61 8.30 -11.96
N CYS A 251 25.16 7.11 -11.55
CA CYS A 251 23.79 6.89 -11.10
C CYS A 251 23.69 7.16 -9.60
N HIS A 252 22.89 8.16 -9.23
CA HIS A 252 22.60 8.52 -7.85
C HIS A 252 21.22 7.99 -7.46
N ILE A 253 21.16 7.19 -6.40
CA ILE A 253 19.93 6.60 -5.87
C ILE A 253 19.72 7.16 -4.47
N GLY A 254 18.62 7.89 -4.27
CA GLY A 254 18.28 8.44 -2.96
C GLY A 254 18.02 7.32 -1.94
N THR A 255 18.46 7.49 -0.69
CA THR A 255 18.38 6.46 0.35
C THR A 255 16.95 6.08 0.74
N ALA A 256 15.99 7.01 0.61
CA ALA A 256 14.57 6.80 0.85
C ALA A 256 13.81 6.32 -0.40
N THR A 257 14.50 6.10 -1.52
CA THR A 257 13.92 5.44 -2.70
C THR A 257 13.49 4.04 -2.34
N THR A 258 12.24 3.71 -2.64
CA THR A 258 11.68 2.39 -2.38
C THR A 258 12.11 1.39 -3.45
N PHE A 259 12.08 0.11 -3.12
CA PHE A 259 12.34 -0.96 -4.10
C PHE A 259 11.33 -0.90 -5.25
N GLN A 260 10.07 -0.57 -4.98
CA GLN A 260 9.09 -0.40 -6.06
C GLN A 260 9.41 0.81 -6.96
N GLU A 261 9.82 1.95 -6.40
CA GLU A 261 10.27 3.11 -7.20
C GLU A 261 11.53 2.78 -8.03
N MET A 262 12.44 1.95 -7.51
CA MET A 262 13.58 1.45 -8.28
C MET A 262 13.14 0.52 -9.41
N GLU A 263 12.21 -0.40 -9.14
CA GLU A 263 11.63 -1.30 -10.15
C GLU A 263 10.98 -0.51 -11.29
N ASP A 264 10.28 0.59 -10.97
CA ASP A 264 9.51 1.41 -11.91
C ASP A 264 10.32 2.51 -12.61
N SER A 265 11.55 2.77 -12.18
CA SER A 265 12.39 3.84 -12.73
C SER A 265 12.87 3.53 -14.15
N PRO A 266 12.58 4.39 -15.16
CA PRO A 266 13.14 4.28 -16.50
C PRO A 266 14.68 4.33 -16.49
N VAL A 267 15.26 5.16 -15.60
CA VAL A 267 16.71 5.29 -15.42
C VAL A 267 17.35 3.94 -15.07
N MET A 268 16.63 3.07 -14.38
CA MET A 268 17.09 1.71 -14.05
C MET A 268 16.72 0.69 -15.14
N ARG A 269 15.51 0.79 -15.72
CA ARG A 269 15.01 -0.16 -16.73
C ARG A 269 15.75 -0.08 -18.06
N ASP A 270 16.18 1.12 -18.48
CA ASP A 270 16.88 1.33 -19.74
C ASP A 270 18.21 0.54 -19.81
N PRO A 271 19.12 0.64 -18.81
CA PRO A 271 20.33 -0.18 -18.77
C PRO A 271 20.09 -1.62 -18.30
N PHE A 272 19.03 -1.87 -17.53
CA PHE A 272 18.74 -3.19 -16.95
C PHE A 272 17.31 -3.65 -17.23
N PRO A 273 16.99 -4.06 -18.47
CA PRO A 273 15.62 -4.38 -18.88
C PRO A 273 14.99 -5.57 -18.13
N ASN A 274 15.81 -6.41 -17.50
CA ASN A 274 15.37 -7.56 -16.71
C ASN A 274 15.07 -7.24 -15.23
N ILE A 275 15.23 -5.99 -14.77
CA ILE A 275 14.93 -5.58 -13.38
C ILE A 275 13.58 -6.08 -12.88
N PRO A 276 12.45 -5.91 -13.61
CA PRO A 276 11.15 -6.36 -13.13
C PRO A 276 11.12 -7.85 -12.77
N LYS A 277 11.79 -8.70 -13.57
CA LYS A 277 11.89 -10.14 -13.33
C LYS A 277 12.70 -10.50 -12.08
N TYR A 278 13.72 -9.71 -11.74
CA TYR A 278 14.45 -9.91 -10.49
C TYR A 278 13.63 -9.46 -9.29
N PHE A 279 12.90 -8.35 -9.42
CA PHE A 279 12.05 -7.81 -8.36
C PHE A 279 10.83 -8.68 -8.06
N GLU A 280 10.37 -9.52 -9.00
CA GLU A 280 9.40 -10.60 -8.72
C GLU A 280 9.88 -11.56 -7.61
N ARG A 281 11.20 -11.65 -7.35
CA ARG A 281 11.79 -12.50 -6.32
C ARG A 281 12.12 -11.76 -5.02
N ILE A 282 11.93 -10.45 -4.98
CA ILE A 282 12.25 -9.60 -3.82
C ILE A 282 10.96 -9.21 -3.13
N ALA A 283 10.57 -9.98 -2.12
CA ALA A 283 9.37 -9.77 -1.31
C ALA A 283 8.09 -9.56 -2.15
N SER A 284 7.00 -9.15 -1.50
CA SER A 284 5.77 -8.76 -2.19
C SER A 284 5.72 -7.24 -2.39
N ARG A 285 4.86 -6.77 -3.31
CA ARG A 285 4.67 -5.33 -3.57
C ARG A 285 4.36 -4.52 -2.30
N PRO A 286 3.47 -4.95 -1.38
CA PRO A 286 3.22 -4.23 -0.14
C PRO A 286 4.47 -3.96 0.71
N ILE A 287 5.44 -4.88 0.69
CA ILE A 287 6.76 -4.67 1.31
C ILE A 287 7.60 -3.73 0.47
N ARG A 288 7.70 -3.94 -0.85
CA ARG A 288 8.52 -3.10 -1.76
C ARG A 288 8.08 -1.65 -1.84
N TYR A 289 6.81 -1.34 -1.59
CA TYR A 289 6.30 0.04 -1.48
C TYR A 289 6.84 0.80 -0.27
N ARG A 290 7.45 0.12 0.70
CA ARG A 290 8.03 0.72 1.90
C ARG A 290 9.51 0.42 2.05
N ALA A 291 9.95 -0.80 1.72
CA ALA A 291 11.36 -1.16 1.76
C ALA A 291 12.16 -0.17 0.92
N THR A 292 13.11 0.52 1.57
CA THR A 292 13.96 1.55 0.96
C THR A 292 15.36 1.01 0.72
N VAL A 293 16.04 1.52 -0.30
CA VAL A 293 17.43 1.18 -0.63
C VAL A 293 18.36 1.38 0.56
N GLY A 294 18.32 2.56 1.20
CA GLY A 294 19.15 2.86 2.37
C GLY A 294 18.84 1.96 3.56
N GLY A 295 17.55 1.70 3.80
CA GLY A 295 17.11 0.75 4.83
C GLY A 295 17.66 -0.67 4.61
N ASN A 296 17.63 -1.19 3.39
CA ASN A 296 18.17 -2.51 3.07
C ASN A 296 19.71 -2.56 3.26
N ILE A 297 20.45 -1.55 2.79
CA ILE A 297 21.90 -1.47 2.95
C ILE A 297 22.30 -1.43 4.43
N VAL A 298 21.64 -0.58 5.24
CA VAL A 298 21.97 -0.42 6.66
C VAL A 298 21.50 -1.60 7.51
N ASN A 299 20.40 -2.26 7.13
CA ASN A 299 19.95 -3.49 7.79
C ASN A 299 21.01 -4.61 7.69
N ALA A 300 21.84 -4.60 6.62
CA ALA A 300 22.99 -5.49 6.45
C ALA A 300 22.64 -6.97 6.70
N SER A 301 21.47 -7.39 6.25
CA SER A 301 21.00 -8.76 6.39
C SER A 301 21.98 -9.72 5.69
N PRO A 302 22.33 -10.88 6.29
CA PRO A 302 23.25 -11.85 5.69
C PRO A 302 22.70 -12.51 4.41
N ILE A 303 21.43 -12.28 4.10
CA ILE A 303 20.73 -12.79 2.91
C ILE A 303 20.20 -11.66 2.01
N GLY A 304 20.64 -10.42 2.26
CA GLY A 304 20.18 -9.19 1.60
C GLY A 304 20.70 -9.00 0.18
#